data_AF-A0AAJ6B557-F1
#
_entry.id   AF-A0AAJ6B557-F1
#
_cell.length_a   1.000
_cell.length_b   1.000
_cell.length_c   1.000
_cell.angle_alpha   90.00
_cell.angle_beta   90.00
_cell.angle_gamma   90.00
#
_symmetry.space_group_name_H-M   'P 1'
#
loop_
_entity.id
_entity.type
_entity.pdbx_description
1 polymer ?
#
loop_
_entity_poly.entity_id
_entity_poly.type
_entity_poly.pdbx_seq_one_letter_code
_entity_poly.pdbx_strand_id
1 'polypeptide(L)'
;MIKDAGITSACHLLFSKNDVFSAVIELGRFSTPTSIKDGMTIRSDLFSEVELVLDFIKKHINKEYIITGDPQREERWEYPLQAIREIVINMIVHRDYMHSGDSSVKVYNDRIEFFNFGRLPEGFSIAQLISGYYISSVRNKMIASTFKEAQLIEKYGSGIKRIQEGFVNYGLKEPFFEEFQGGFRVIVYSEIKQFIANSLDDKVGVKVGAKVGVKVGVKLSKNQIKIIIEMQKNKNITFSRLSKLIGVSEVSIYRNVKKLIKMQIIDRIGSDKTGYWQINEITR
;
A
#
# COMPACT_ATOMS: atom_id res chain seq x y z
N MET A 1 -18.16 -20.31 -19.49
CA MET A 1 -16.87 -21.04 -19.62
C MET A 1 -16.71 -21.73 -20.99
N ILE A 2 -17.81 -22.16 -21.63
CA ILE A 2 -17.82 -22.69 -23.01
C ILE A 2 -18.60 -21.72 -23.90
N LYS A 3 -18.15 -21.51 -25.14
CA LYS A 3 -18.84 -20.71 -26.16
C LYS A 3 -18.64 -21.37 -27.53
N ASP A 4 -19.72 -21.59 -28.27
CA ASP A 4 -19.71 -22.10 -29.66
C ASP A 4 -18.77 -23.31 -29.87
N ALA A 5 -18.92 -24.33 -29.02
CA ALA A 5 -18.11 -25.56 -28.96
C ALA A 5 -16.62 -25.41 -28.58
N GLY A 6 -16.14 -24.19 -28.32
CA GLY A 6 -14.80 -23.90 -27.80
C GLY A 6 -14.79 -23.43 -26.34
N ILE A 7 -13.59 -23.37 -25.75
CA ILE A 7 -13.40 -22.75 -24.43
C ILE A 7 -13.22 -21.24 -24.58
N THR A 8 -13.73 -20.47 -23.63
CA THR A 8 -13.50 -19.01 -23.62
C THR A 8 -12.05 -18.70 -23.22
N SER A 9 -11.52 -17.53 -23.60
CA SER A 9 -10.20 -17.08 -23.14
C SER A 9 -10.11 -17.06 -21.61
N ALA A 10 -11.19 -16.66 -20.92
CA ALA A 10 -11.26 -16.74 -19.46
C ALA A 10 -11.11 -18.18 -18.95
N CYS A 11 -11.71 -19.17 -19.61
CA CYS A 11 -11.54 -20.58 -19.26
C CYS A 11 -10.10 -21.06 -19.40
N HIS A 12 -9.45 -20.70 -20.50
CA HIS A 12 -8.04 -21.00 -20.71
C HIS A 12 -7.16 -20.38 -19.61
N LEU A 13 -7.35 -19.09 -19.31
CA LEU A 13 -6.59 -18.39 -18.28
C LEU A 13 -6.81 -19.00 -16.87
N LEU A 14 -8.05 -19.35 -16.53
CA LEU A 14 -8.41 -19.81 -15.18
C LEU A 14 -8.04 -21.27 -14.90
N PHE A 15 -7.91 -22.12 -15.91
CA PHE A 15 -7.86 -23.58 -15.72
C PHE A 15 -6.82 -24.31 -16.58
N SER A 16 -5.95 -23.59 -17.30
CA SER A 16 -4.87 -24.23 -18.06
C SER A 16 -3.91 -24.96 -17.13
N LYS A 17 -3.55 -26.20 -17.49
CA LYS A 17 -2.46 -26.95 -16.85
C LYS A 17 -1.08 -26.67 -17.47
N ASN A 18 -1.06 -26.05 -18.65
CA ASN A 18 0.15 -25.68 -19.38
C ASN A 18 0.46 -24.20 -19.18
N ASP A 19 1.69 -23.81 -19.54
CA ASP A 19 2.15 -22.42 -19.50
C ASP A 19 1.17 -21.44 -20.18
N VAL A 20 0.77 -20.41 -19.43
CA VAL A 20 -0.11 -19.33 -19.90
C VAL A 20 0.71 -18.09 -20.23
N PHE A 21 1.21 -18.01 -21.46
CA PHE A 21 2.05 -16.90 -21.94
C PHE A 21 1.32 -15.54 -22.05
N SER A 22 -0.01 -15.53 -22.07
CA SER A 22 -0.80 -14.30 -22.08
C SER A 22 -1.00 -13.69 -20.68
N ALA A 23 -0.59 -14.38 -19.62
CA ALA A 23 -0.81 -14.01 -18.24
C ALA A 23 0.47 -13.89 -17.42
N VAL A 24 1.64 -13.76 -18.05
CA VAL A 24 2.92 -13.75 -17.33
C VAL A 24 2.98 -12.68 -16.23
N ILE A 25 3.51 -13.07 -15.07
CA ILE A 25 3.85 -12.18 -13.95
C ILE A 25 5.34 -12.34 -13.63
N GLU A 26 6.09 -11.24 -13.72
CA GLU A 26 7.49 -11.19 -13.34
C GLU A 26 7.63 -10.76 -11.87
N LEU A 27 8.22 -11.63 -11.06
CA LEU A 27 8.50 -11.38 -9.65
C LEU A 27 9.97 -11.09 -9.46
N GLY A 28 10.28 -10.08 -8.64
CA GLY A 28 11.66 -9.78 -8.29
C GLY A 28 11.81 -9.27 -6.88
N ARG A 29 12.84 -9.76 -6.19
CA ARG A 29 13.33 -9.23 -4.92
C ARG A 29 14.52 -8.32 -5.18
N PHE A 30 14.42 -7.06 -4.78
CA PHE A 30 15.39 -6.01 -5.10
C PHE A 30 16.03 -5.41 -3.85
N SER A 31 17.35 -5.33 -3.79
CA SER A 31 18.03 -4.53 -2.73
C SER A 31 18.15 -3.06 -3.11
N THR A 32 18.22 -2.77 -4.41
CA THR A 32 18.17 -1.44 -5.03
C THR A 32 17.37 -1.56 -6.34
N PRO A 33 16.92 -0.46 -6.97
CA PRO A 33 16.20 -0.52 -8.25
C PRO A 33 16.92 -1.26 -9.38
N THR A 34 18.24 -1.42 -9.28
CA THR A 34 19.09 -2.08 -10.29
C THR A 34 19.66 -3.43 -9.83
N SER A 35 19.46 -3.83 -8.57
CA SER A 35 20.05 -5.06 -8.02
C SER A 35 18.98 -6.05 -7.60
N ILE A 36 18.79 -7.07 -8.45
CA ILE A 36 17.91 -8.22 -8.21
C ILE A 36 18.67 -9.25 -7.38
N LYS A 37 18.03 -9.74 -6.31
CA LYS A 37 18.54 -10.75 -5.38
C LYS A 37 17.88 -12.10 -5.56
N ASP A 38 16.63 -12.10 -6.00
CA ASP A 38 15.86 -13.29 -6.34
C ASP A 38 14.80 -12.90 -7.37
N GLY A 39 14.34 -13.84 -8.19
CA GLY A 39 13.34 -13.58 -9.21
C GLY A 39 12.64 -14.86 -9.65
N MET A 40 11.40 -14.70 -10.11
CA MET A 40 10.57 -15.81 -10.58
C MET A 40 9.61 -15.32 -11.65
N THR A 41 9.54 -16.04 -12.76
CA THR A 41 8.54 -15.81 -13.81
C THR A 41 7.39 -16.80 -13.62
N ILE A 42 6.17 -16.30 -13.46
CA ILE A 42 4.97 -17.14 -13.37
C ILE A 42 4.28 -17.20 -14.73
N ARG A 43 3.90 -18.42 -15.15
CA ARG A 43 3.14 -18.71 -16.38
C ARG A 43 2.02 -19.70 -16.09
N SER A 44 1.27 -19.52 -15.01
CA SER A 44 0.27 -20.50 -14.55
C SER A 44 -1.15 -20.04 -14.87
N ASP A 45 -2.13 -20.89 -14.54
CA ASP A 45 -3.50 -20.43 -14.39
C ASP A 45 -3.63 -19.33 -13.30
N LEU A 46 -4.68 -18.52 -13.42
CA LEU A 46 -4.87 -17.34 -12.57
C LEU A 46 -5.09 -17.66 -11.07
N PHE A 47 -5.58 -18.86 -10.72
CA PHE A 47 -5.71 -19.22 -9.30
C PHE A 47 -4.35 -19.51 -8.69
N SER A 48 -3.53 -20.30 -9.40
CA SER A 48 -2.15 -20.57 -9.00
C SER A 48 -1.30 -19.30 -8.96
N GLU A 49 -1.53 -18.34 -9.87
CA GLU A 49 -0.85 -17.03 -9.81
C GLU A 49 -1.04 -16.32 -8.47
N VAL A 50 -2.25 -16.34 -7.89
CA VAL A 50 -2.50 -15.71 -6.59
C VAL A 50 -1.61 -16.31 -5.51
N GLU A 51 -1.58 -17.64 -5.41
CA GLU A 51 -0.81 -18.34 -4.39
C GLU A 51 0.69 -18.19 -4.59
N LEU A 52 1.18 -18.35 -5.82
CA LEU A 52 2.60 -18.22 -6.15
C LEU A 52 3.13 -16.80 -5.88
N VAL A 53 2.36 -15.76 -6.21
CA VAL A 53 2.73 -14.37 -5.88
C VAL A 53 2.77 -14.17 -4.36
N LEU A 54 1.76 -14.66 -3.63
CA LEU A 54 1.71 -14.53 -2.18
C LEU A 54 2.87 -15.26 -1.49
N ASP A 55 3.22 -16.45 -1.96
CA ASP A 55 4.31 -17.23 -1.39
C ASP A 55 5.67 -16.60 -1.67
N PHE A 56 5.87 -16.05 -2.88
CA PHE A 56 7.06 -15.24 -3.17
C PHE A 56 7.16 -14.01 -2.27
N ILE A 57 6.05 -13.30 -2.03
CA ILE A 57 6.05 -12.15 -1.10
C ILE A 57 6.40 -12.62 0.31
N LYS A 58 5.73 -13.65 0.85
CA LYS A 58 6.01 -14.19 2.19
C LYS A 58 7.46 -14.62 2.37
N LYS A 59 8.08 -15.19 1.33
CA LYS A 59 9.51 -15.59 1.31
C LYS A 59 10.45 -14.40 1.51
N HIS A 60 10.03 -13.19 1.12
CA HIS A 60 10.90 -12.02 1.03
C HIS A 60 10.53 -10.85 1.94
N ILE A 61 9.47 -10.98 2.74
CA ILE A 61 9.10 -10.02 3.80
C ILE A 61 9.43 -10.58 5.18
N ASN A 62 9.55 -9.68 6.15
CA ASN A 62 9.88 -10.07 7.51
C ASN A 62 8.66 -10.64 8.26
N LYS A 63 8.95 -11.50 9.24
CA LYS A 63 7.99 -12.04 10.19
C LYS A 63 8.55 -11.84 11.60
N GLU A 64 7.87 -11.03 12.39
CA GLU A 64 8.18 -10.78 13.79
C GLU A 64 7.51 -11.85 14.67
N TYR A 65 8.23 -12.32 15.68
CA TYR A 65 7.70 -13.19 16.72
C TYR A 65 7.50 -12.37 17.99
N ILE A 66 6.25 -12.14 18.36
CA ILE A 66 5.87 -11.41 19.56
C ILE A 66 5.77 -12.42 20.71
N ILE A 67 6.67 -12.30 21.68
CA ILE A 67 6.67 -13.14 22.87
C ILE A 67 5.74 -12.49 23.89
N THR A 68 4.49 -12.96 23.95
CA THR A 68 3.45 -12.41 24.85
C THR A 68 3.46 -13.04 26.25
N GLY A 69 4.37 -13.98 26.53
CA GLY A 69 4.40 -14.74 27.78
C GLY A 69 3.43 -15.93 27.82
N ASP A 70 2.58 -16.06 26.79
CA ASP A 70 1.74 -17.24 26.55
C ASP A 70 2.55 -18.40 25.93
N PRO A 71 2.07 -19.66 26.03
CA PRO A 71 2.75 -20.84 25.48
C PRO A 71 2.95 -20.78 23.96
N GLN A 72 2.06 -20.08 23.24
CA GLN A 72 2.17 -19.87 21.80
C GLN A 72 2.66 -18.45 21.50
N ARG A 73 3.67 -18.36 20.63
CA ARG A 73 4.19 -17.08 20.13
C ARG A 73 3.19 -16.50 19.15
N GLU A 74 2.91 -15.21 19.26
CA GLU A 74 2.17 -14.50 18.22
C GLU A 74 3.11 -14.18 17.05
N GLU A 75 2.66 -14.48 15.84
CA GLU A 75 3.41 -14.26 14.62
C GLU A 75 2.82 -13.08 13.85
N ARG A 76 3.66 -12.08 13.56
CA ARG A 76 3.23 -10.86 12.86
C ARG A 76 4.08 -10.62 11.62
N TRP A 77 3.45 -10.66 10.45
CA TRP A 77 4.11 -10.34 9.17
C TRP A 77 4.40 -8.85 9.03
N GLU A 78 5.31 -8.48 8.13
CA GLU A 78 5.61 -7.07 7.85
C GLU A 78 4.42 -6.30 7.27
N TYR A 79 3.53 -7.00 6.56
CA TYR A 79 2.34 -6.44 5.92
C TYR A 79 1.07 -7.24 6.30
N PRO A 80 -0.12 -6.61 6.29
CA PRO A 80 -1.38 -7.33 6.46
C PRO A 80 -1.63 -8.24 5.25
N LEU A 81 -1.36 -9.54 5.39
CA LEU A 81 -1.44 -10.51 4.28
C LEU A 81 -2.81 -10.57 3.60
N GLN A 82 -3.90 -10.30 4.33
CA GLN A 82 -5.24 -10.24 3.75
C GLN A 82 -5.38 -9.08 2.75
N ALA A 83 -4.83 -7.90 3.07
CA ALA A 83 -4.84 -6.75 2.16
C ALA A 83 -3.88 -6.97 0.99
N ILE A 84 -2.72 -7.59 1.21
CA ILE A 84 -1.81 -7.98 0.12
C ILE A 84 -2.51 -8.94 -0.85
N ARG A 85 -3.23 -9.95 -0.34
CA ARG A 85 -4.02 -10.86 -1.18
C ARG A 85 -5.05 -10.11 -2.02
N GLU A 86 -5.79 -9.18 -1.44
CA GLU A 86 -6.76 -8.37 -2.19
C GLU A 86 -6.07 -7.53 -3.29
N ILE A 87 -4.88 -6.97 -3.05
CA ILE A 87 -4.10 -6.26 -4.08
C ILE A 87 -3.71 -7.20 -5.23
N VAL A 88 -3.20 -8.40 -4.92
CA VAL A 88 -2.81 -9.40 -5.92
C VAL A 88 -4.01 -9.83 -6.76
N ILE A 89 -5.14 -10.12 -6.11
CA ILE A 89 -6.35 -10.51 -6.83
C ILE A 89 -6.85 -9.35 -7.71
N ASN A 90 -6.86 -8.12 -7.21
CA ASN A 90 -7.26 -6.96 -8.01
C ASN A 90 -6.33 -6.77 -9.23
N MET A 91 -5.03 -6.98 -9.07
CA MET A 91 -4.06 -6.94 -10.16
C MET A 91 -4.40 -7.96 -11.25
N ILE A 92 -4.73 -9.20 -10.88
CA ILE A 92 -5.10 -10.30 -11.80
C ILE A 92 -6.46 -10.06 -12.45
N VAL A 93 -7.49 -9.71 -11.67
CA VAL A 93 -8.86 -9.55 -12.16
C VAL A 93 -9.00 -8.34 -13.08
N HIS A 94 -8.26 -7.26 -12.82
CA HIS A 94 -8.36 -6.01 -13.59
C HIS A 94 -7.29 -5.86 -14.69
N ARG A 95 -6.36 -6.81 -14.83
CA ARG A 95 -5.34 -6.80 -15.88
C ARG A 95 -5.95 -6.68 -17.28
N ASP A 96 -5.28 -5.93 -18.14
CA ASP A 96 -5.56 -5.96 -19.58
C ASP A 96 -4.88 -7.15 -20.25
N TYR A 97 -5.59 -8.28 -20.37
CA TYR A 97 -5.08 -9.50 -21.01
C TYR A 97 -4.93 -9.40 -22.53
N MET A 98 -5.33 -8.27 -23.15
CA MET A 98 -5.08 -8.01 -24.57
C MET A 98 -3.72 -7.31 -24.78
N HIS A 99 -3.11 -6.79 -23.72
CA HIS A 99 -1.81 -6.16 -23.77
C HIS A 99 -0.69 -7.20 -23.70
N SER A 100 0.35 -7.07 -24.52
CA SER A 100 1.47 -8.02 -24.58
C SER A 100 2.47 -7.89 -23.44
N GLY A 101 2.43 -6.78 -22.72
CA GLY A 101 3.32 -6.53 -21.59
C GLY A 101 2.94 -7.32 -20.33
N ASP A 102 3.96 -7.75 -19.60
CA ASP A 102 3.81 -8.58 -18.41
C ASP A 102 3.41 -7.77 -17.18
N SER A 103 2.73 -8.41 -16.23
CA SER A 103 2.55 -7.82 -14.90
C SER A 103 3.84 -7.99 -14.11
N SER A 104 4.06 -7.15 -13.11
CA SER A 104 5.25 -7.29 -12.26
C SER A 104 4.95 -7.04 -10.79
N VAL A 105 5.61 -7.79 -9.93
CA VAL A 105 5.64 -7.55 -8.48
C VAL A 105 7.08 -7.42 -8.03
N LYS A 106 7.43 -6.25 -7.51
CA LYS A 106 8.78 -5.93 -7.05
C LYS A 106 8.78 -5.76 -5.54
N VAL A 107 9.48 -6.66 -4.84
CA VAL A 107 9.65 -6.61 -3.39
C VAL A 107 10.97 -5.91 -3.07
N TYR A 108 10.92 -4.79 -2.36
CA TYR A 108 12.07 -4.06 -1.86
C TYR A 108 12.21 -4.24 -0.34
N ASN A 109 13.24 -3.63 0.24
CA ASN A 109 13.41 -3.62 1.70
C ASN A 109 12.36 -2.76 2.41
N ASP A 110 11.78 -1.79 1.70
CA ASP A 110 10.95 -0.71 2.25
C ASP A 110 9.52 -0.69 1.70
N ARG A 111 9.28 -1.44 0.61
CA ARG A 111 8.00 -1.44 -0.08
C ARG A 111 7.81 -2.65 -0.98
N ILE A 112 6.57 -2.86 -1.41
CA ILE A 112 6.22 -3.75 -2.52
C ILE A 112 5.50 -2.91 -3.58
N GLU A 113 5.91 -3.07 -4.84
CA GLU A 113 5.27 -2.45 -6.00
C GLU A 113 4.56 -3.54 -6.80
N PHE A 114 3.27 -3.34 -7.08
CA PHE A 114 2.44 -4.18 -7.94
C PHE A 114 2.08 -3.38 -9.17
N PHE A 115 2.27 -3.96 -10.35
CA PHE A 115 2.00 -3.28 -11.62
C PHE A 115 1.35 -4.22 -12.63
N ASN A 116 0.31 -3.73 -13.31
CA ASN A 116 -0.25 -4.35 -14.49
C ASN A 116 -0.49 -3.30 -15.59
N PHE A 117 -0.50 -3.75 -16.84
CA PHE A 117 -1.03 -2.93 -17.94
C PHE A 117 -2.55 -2.88 -17.89
N GLY A 118 -3.10 -1.74 -18.28
CA GLY A 118 -4.52 -1.41 -18.17
C GLY A 118 -4.75 -0.23 -17.24
N ARG A 119 -5.40 0.80 -17.78
CA ARG A 119 -5.84 1.99 -17.03
C ARG A 119 -7.17 1.75 -16.33
N LEU A 120 -7.52 2.69 -15.43
CA LEU A 120 -8.87 2.76 -14.90
C LEU A 120 -9.87 2.94 -16.05
N PRO A 121 -11.11 2.42 -15.91
CA PRO A 121 -12.19 2.70 -16.85
C PRO A 121 -12.35 4.20 -17.12
N GLU A 122 -12.74 4.56 -18.35
CA GLU A 122 -12.98 5.97 -18.69
C GLU A 122 -13.99 6.62 -17.75
N GLY A 123 -13.72 7.88 -17.39
CA GLY A 123 -14.53 8.63 -16.42
C GLY A 123 -14.28 8.26 -14.95
N PHE A 124 -13.32 7.37 -14.68
CA PHE A 124 -12.96 6.96 -13.33
C PHE A 124 -11.55 7.42 -12.93
N SER A 125 -11.47 8.21 -11.86
CA SER A 125 -10.21 8.76 -11.36
C SER A 125 -9.68 8.02 -10.13
N ILE A 126 -8.37 8.11 -9.91
CA ILE A 126 -7.71 7.64 -8.69
C ILE A 126 -8.37 8.24 -7.43
N ALA A 127 -8.77 9.50 -7.47
CA ALA A 127 -9.43 10.16 -6.34
C ALA A 127 -10.79 9.52 -5.98
N GLN A 128 -11.57 9.11 -6.98
CA GLN A 128 -12.84 8.40 -6.76
C GLN A 128 -12.61 6.97 -6.28
N LEU A 129 -11.59 6.29 -6.80
CA LEU A 129 -11.19 4.96 -6.32
C LEU A 129 -10.88 4.98 -4.82
N ILE A 130 -10.05 5.94 -4.40
CA ILE A 130 -9.62 6.11 -3.00
C ILE A 130 -10.78 6.53 -2.09
N SER A 131 -11.73 7.35 -2.59
CA SER A 131 -12.87 7.79 -1.77
C SER A 131 -13.90 6.68 -1.52
N GLY A 132 -13.87 5.61 -2.31
CA GLY A 132 -14.91 4.57 -2.29
C GLY A 132 -16.22 5.00 -2.95
N TYR A 133 -16.33 6.24 -3.44
CA TYR A 133 -17.54 6.75 -4.10
C TYR A 133 -17.50 6.45 -5.60
N TYR A 134 -17.74 5.18 -5.95
CA TYR A 134 -17.74 4.70 -7.32
C TYR A 134 -18.58 3.45 -7.53
N ILE A 135 -18.95 3.20 -8.78
CA ILE A 135 -19.59 1.95 -9.19
C ILE A 135 -18.49 1.01 -9.66
N SER A 136 -18.34 -0.12 -8.97
CA SER A 136 -17.35 -1.14 -9.34
C SER A 136 -17.64 -1.65 -10.76
N SER A 137 -16.69 -1.42 -11.67
CA SER A 137 -16.72 -1.93 -13.03
C SER A 137 -15.50 -2.81 -13.24
N VAL A 138 -15.73 -4.04 -13.70
CA VAL A 138 -14.66 -5.02 -13.90
C VAL A 138 -14.48 -5.29 -15.39
N ARG A 139 -13.24 -5.14 -15.87
CA ARG A 139 -12.84 -5.39 -17.26
C ARG A 139 -13.10 -6.86 -17.63
N ASN A 140 -12.64 -7.78 -16.79
CA ASN A 140 -12.74 -9.22 -17.04
C ASN A 140 -13.91 -9.85 -16.26
N LYS A 141 -15.15 -9.59 -16.71
CA LYS A 141 -16.38 -10.04 -16.00
C LYS A 141 -16.42 -11.54 -15.72
N MET A 142 -15.98 -12.39 -16.66
CA MET A 142 -15.96 -13.84 -16.47
C MET A 142 -14.94 -14.24 -15.39
N ILE A 143 -13.72 -13.70 -15.44
CA ILE A 143 -12.68 -13.94 -14.44
C ILE A 143 -13.18 -13.52 -13.05
N ALA A 144 -13.75 -12.32 -12.95
CA ALA A 144 -14.29 -11.79 -11.69
C ALA A 144 -15.45 -12.65 -11.14
N SER A 145 -16.36 -13.12 -11.99
CA SER A 145 -17.45 -14.02 -11.56
C SER A 145 -16.88 -15.31 -11.00
N THR A 146 -15.91 -15.91 -11.68
CA THR A 146 -15.30 -17.17 -11.24
C THR A 146 -14.51 -17.00 -9.93
N PHE A 147 -13.75 -15.91 -9.76
CA PHE A 147 -13.09 -15.59 -8.48
C PHE A 147 -14.10 -15.36 -7.35
N LYS A 148 -15.26 -14.75 -7.64
CA LYS A 148 -16.34 -14.59 -6.67
C LYS A 148 -16.95 -15.94 -6.28
N GLU A 149 -17.23 -16.79 -7.26
CA GLU A 149 -17.78 -18.13 -7.04
C GLU A 149 -16.81 -19.01 -6.22
N ALA A 150 -15.51 -18.83 -6.42
CA ALA A 150 -14.45 -19.43 -5.61
C ALA A 150 -14.27 -18.79 -4.22
N GLN A 151 -15.11 -17.82 -3.84
CA GLN A 151 -15.07 -17.09 -2.57
C GLN A 151 -13.75 -16.33 -2.31
N LEU A 152 -13.05 -15.94 -3.38
CA LEU A 152 -11.80 -15.17 -3.29
C LEU A 152 -12.04 -13.65 -3.32
N ILE A 153 -13.17 -13.20 -3.88
CA ILE A 153 -13.55 -11.77 -3.91
C ILE A 153 -15.02 -11.54 -3.62
N GLU A 154 -15.30 -10.33 -3.13
CA GLU A 154 -16.65 -9.78 -2.94
C GLU A 154 -17.08 -8.88 -4.11
N LYS A 155 -18.35 -8.92 -4.51
CA LYS A 155 -18.86 -8.15 -5.67
C LYS A 155 -19.17 -6.68 -5.37
N TYR A 156 -19.10 -6.27 -4.10
CA TYR A 156 -19.67 -5.00 -3.63
C TYR A 156 -18.73 -3.78 -3.73
N GLY A 157 -17.60 -3.88 -4.44
CA GLY A 157 -16.67 -2.75 -4.60
C GLY A 157 -15.93 -2.34 -3.32
N SER A 158 -15.96 -3.19 -2.29
CA SER A 158 -15.34 -2.94 -0.98
C SER A 158 -13.86 -3.28 -0.92
N GLY A 159 -13.27 -3.83 -1.99
CA GLY A 159 -11.87 -4.29 -2.02
C GLY A 159 -10.84 -3.21 -1.71
N ILE A 160 -10.94 -2.04 -2.36
CA ILE A 160 -10.03 -0.91 -2.10
C ILE A 160 -10.14 -0.42 -0.66
N LYS A 161 -11.37 -0.29 -0.14
CA LYS A 161 -11.60 0.13 1.23
C LYS A 161 -11.02 -0.88 2.24
N ARG A 162 -11.21 -2.18 2.02
CA ARG A 162 -10.59 -3.24 2.84
C ARG A 162 -9.07 -3.17 2.82
N ILE A 163 -8.48 -2.87 1.67
CA ILE A 163 -7.04 -2.66 1.55
C ILE A 163 -6.61 -1.48 2.43
N GLN A 164 -7.24 -0.31 2.29
CA GLN A 164 -6.91 0.88 3.09
C GLN A 164 -7.07 0.62 4.59
N GLU A 165 -8.24 0.12 5.01
CA GLU A 165 -8.52 -0.20 6.41
C GLU A 165 -7.56 -1.26 6.95
N GLY A 166 -7.23 -2.28 6.15
CA GLY A 166 -6.27 -3.31 6.51
C GLY A 166 -4.89 -2.73 6.84
N PHE A 167 -4.38 -1.83 6.01
CA PHE A 167 -3.10 -1.15 6.26
C PHE A 167 -3.15 -0.20 7.46
N VAL A 168 -4.21 0.60 7.59
CA VAL A 168 -4.39 1.53 8.72
C VAL A 168 -4.48 0.78 10.05
N ASN A 169 -5.29 -0.28 10.11
CA ASN A 169 -5.44 -1.12 11.29
C ASN A 169 -4.14 -1.86 11.65
N TYR A 170 -3.31 -2.17 10.64
CA TYR A 170 -1.98 -2.73 10.85
C TYR A 170 -0.95 -1.70 11.35
N GLY A 171 -1.32 -0.42 11.47
CA GLY A 171 -0.41 0.66 11.84
C GLY A 171 0.54 1.11 10.73
N LEU A 172 0.23 0.75 9.48
CA LEU A 172 0.98 1.14 8.29
C LEU A 172 0.28 2.29 7.57
N LYS A 173 0.99 2.89 6.61
CA LYS A 173 0.41 3.87 5.70
C LYS A 173 -0.51 3.18 4.70
N GLU A 174 -1.59 3.87 4.31
CA GLU A 174 -2.42 3.44 3.18
C GLU A 174 -1.58 3.23 1.90
N PRO A 175 -1.94 2.24 1.07
CA PRO A 175 -1.27 2.03 -0.21
C PRO A 175 -1.40 3.24 -1.13
N PHE A 176 -0.37 3.45 -1.95
CA PHE A 176 -0.37 4.46 -2.99
C PHE A 176 -0.86 3.83 -4.30
N PHE A 177 -1.86 4.45 -4.93
CA PHE A 177 -2.46 4.02 -6.18
C PHE A 177 -2.20 5.08 -7.25
N GLU A 178 -1.76 4.67 -8.44
CA GLU A 178 -1.56 5.59 -9.55
C GLU A 178 -1.73 4.90 -10.91
N GLU A 179 -2.03 5.69 -11.93
CA GLU A 179 -1.82 5.28 -13.32
C GLU A 179 -0.38 5.61 -13.72
N PHE A 180 0.37 4.60 -14.17
CA PHE A 180 1.79 4.73 -14.48
C PHE A 180 2.09 4.04 -15.81
N GLN A 181 2.75 4.74 -16.75
CA GLN A 181 3.20 4.18 -18.03
C GLN A 181 2.14 3.38 -18.81
N GLY A 182 0.87 3.83 -18.79
CA GLY A 182 -0.22 3.12 -19.48
C GLY A 182 -0.84 1.95 -18.71
N GLY A 183 -0.36 1.68 -17.51
CA GLY A 183 -0.90 0.70 -16.59
C GLY A 183 -1.34 1.30 -15.26
N PHE A 184 -1.56 0.43 -14.29
CA PHE A 184 -1.96 0.77 -12.94
C PHE A 184 -0.94 0.21 -11.95
N ARG A 185 -0.53 1.04 -10.99
CA ARG A 185 0.48 0.69 -9.99
C ARG A 185 -0.07 0.86 -8.58
N VAL A 186 0.20 -0.14 -7.73
CA VAL A 186 -0.05 -0.08 -6.28
C VAL A 186 1.27 -0.21 -5.55
N ILE A 187 1.54 0.68 -4.60
CA ILE A 187 2.76 0.65 -3.78
C ILE A 187 2.39 0.60 -2.30
N VAL A 188 2.94 -0.37 -1.59
CA VAL A 188 2.73 -0.55 -0.15
C VAL A 188 4.05 -0.41 0.59
N TYR A 189 4.10 0.35 1.69
CA TYR A 189 5.34 0.66 2.42
C TYR A 189 5.39 -0.07 3.77
N SER A 190 6.56 -0.61 4.14
CA SER A 190 6.73 -1.35 5.42
C SER A 190 6.86 -0.43 6.63
N GLU A 191 7.29 0.83 6.44
CA GLU A 191 7.31 1.83 7.51
C GLU A 191 6.84 3.22 7.03
N ILE A 192 6.16 3.95 7.92
CA ILE A 192 5.80 5.37 7.71
C ILE A 192 7.05 6.24 7.45
N LYS A 193 8.21 5.88 8.00
CA LYS A 193 9.47 6.62 7.82
C LYS A 193 10.02 6.59 6.39
N GLN A 194 9.86 5.49 5.67
CA GLN A 194 10.46 5.30 4.35
C GLN A 194 9.65 5.97 3.23
N PHE A 195 8.33 6.10 3.40
CA PHE A 195 7.51 6.97 2.54
C PHE A 195 8.04 8.41 2.52
N ILE A 196 8.42 8.96 3.69
CA ILE A 196 8.96 10.32 3.79
C ILE A 196 10.31 10.41 3.06
N ALA A 197 11.16 9.37 3.12
CA ALA A 197 12.44 9.36 2.44
C ALA A 197 12.30 9.31 0.90
N ASN A 198 11.44 8.44 0.37
CA ASN A 198 11.28 8.28 -1.09
C ASN A 198 10.48 9.42 -1.73
N SER A 199 9.55 10.04 -1.01
CA SER A 199 8.82 11.23 -1.50
C SER A 199 9.71 12.49 -1.62
N LEU A 200 10.93 12.44 -1.09
CA LEU A 200 11.90 13.52 -1.13
C LEU A 200 12.97 13.35 -2.23
N ASP A 201 13.11 12.15 -2.82
CA ASP A 201 14.18 11.83 -3.80
C ASP A 201 13.73 11.94 -5.26
N ASP A 202 12.42 11.90 -5.55
CA ASP A 202 11.90 12.10 -6.91
C ASP A 202 11.88 13.60 -7.29
N LYS A 203 13.00 14.07 -7.82
CA LYS A 203 13.10 15.31 -8.61
C LYS A 203 12.42 15.14 -9.99
N VAL A 204 11.10 15.02 -10.02
CA VAL A 204 10.30 15.40 -11.19
C VAL A 204 9.03 16.06 -10.68
N GLY A 205 8.79 17.29 -11.12
CA GLY A 205 7.70 18.12 -10.63
C GLY A 205 6.33 17.48 -10.85
N VAL A 206 5.79 16.84 -9.83
CA VAL A 206 4.36 16.52 -9.73
C VAL A 206 3.78 17.36 -8.62
N LYS A 207 2.87 18.28 -9.00
CA LYS A 207 1.97 18.95 -8.04
C LYS A 207 0.99 17.89 -7.52
N VAL A 208 1.33 17.19 -6.45
CA VAL A 208 0.37 16.33 -5.74
C VAL A 208 -0.32 17.17 -4.67
N GLY A 209 -1.54 17.59 -4.98
CA GLY A 209 -2.49 18.06 -4.00
C GLY A 209 -3.05 16.87 -3.22
N ALA A 210 -2.40 16.53 -2.11
CA ALA A 210 -2.98 15.77 -1.00
C ALA A 210 -2.38 16.36 0.28
N LYS A 211 -3.25 16.86 1.14
CA LYS A 211 -3.02 17.73 2.32
C LYS A 211 -2.04 17.20 3.37
N VAL A 212 -0.75 17.16 3.04
CA VAL A 212 0.37 17.18 4.00
C VAL A 212 1.48 18.01 3.33
N GLY A 213 1.35 19.32 3.42
CA GLY A 213 2.38 20.25 2.93
C GLY A 213 3.63 20.19 3.81
N VAL A 214 4.46 19.17 3.71
CA VAL A 214 5.80 19.18 4.32
C VAL A 214 6.84 19.15 3.21
N LYS A 215 7.08 20.32 2.59
CA LYS A 215 8.31 20.58 1.84
C LYS A 215 9.27 21.36 2.72
N VAL A 216 10.13 20.66 3.44
CA VAL A 216 11.44 21.23 3.79
C VAL A 216 12.45 20.10 3.87
N GLY A 217 13.62 20.28 3.25
CA GLY A 217 14.80 19.42 3.38
C GLY A 217 15.40 19.46 4.79
N VAL A 218 14.57 19.26 5.81
CA VAL A 218 14.91 19.43 7.21
C VAL A 218 14.93 18.07 7.88
N LYS A 219 16.12 17.68 8.30
CA LYS A 219 16.37 16.41 8.97
C LYS A 219 15.70 16.39 10.35
N LEU A 220 14.60 15.64 10.48
CA LEU A 220 13.91 15.41 11.74
C LEU A 220 14.52 14.23 12.52
N SER A 221 14.52 14.33 13.85
CA SER A 221 14.95 13.24 14.73
C SER A 221 13.86 12.17 14.85
N LYS A 222 14.24 10.94 15.26
CA LYS A 222 13.30 9.84 15.50
C LYS A 222 12.17 10.23 16.47
N ASN A 223 12.49 11.02 17.51
CA ASN A 223 11.51 11.47 18.50
C ASN A 223 10.59 12.56 17.95
N GLN A 224 11.09 13.48 17.12
CA GLN A 224 10.27 14.50 16.45
C GLN A 224 9.23 13.86 15.51
N ILE A 225 9.63 12.84 14.77
CA ILE A 225 8.73 12.10 13.88
C ILE A 225 7.64 11.39 14.68
N LYS A 226 8.00 10.69 15.76
CA LYS A 226 7.02 10.04 16.66
C LYS A 226 6.01 11.05 17.23
N ILE A 227 6.48 12.24 17.63
CA ILE A 227 5.61 13.31 18.14
C ILE A 227 4.59 13.74 17.08
N ILE A 228 5.03 13.98 15.84
CA ILE A 228 4.14 14.40 14.74
C ILE A 228 3.08 13.33 14.45
N ILE A 229 3.48 12.05 14.42
CA ILE A 229 2.57 10.92 14.18
C ILE A 229 1.47 10.87 15.24
N GLU A 230 1.86 10.98 16.52
CA GLU A 230 0.89 10.92 17.62
C GLU A 230 -0.04 12.15 17.66
N MET A 231 0.47 13.34 17.28
CA MET A 231 -0.35 14.55 17.12
C MET A 231 -1.33 14.45 15.95
N GLN A 232 -0.97 13.72 14.89
CA GLN A 232 -1.87 13.48 13.76
C GLN A 232 -3.01 12.54 14.14
N LYS A 233 -2.73 11.48 14.91
CA LYS A 233 -3.74 10.56 15.44
C LYS A 233 -4.68 11.24 16.43
N ASN A 234 -4.15 12.12 17.28
CA ASN A 234 -4.93 12.87 18.26
C ASN A 234 -4.43 14.31 18.37
N LYS A 235 -5.16 15.23 17.74
CA LYS A 235 -4.84 16.67 17.74
C LYS A 235 -4.83 17.29 19.14
N ASN A 236 -5.51 16.69 20.12
CA ASN A 236 -5.60 17.19 21.49
C ASN A 236 -4.59 16.54 22.45
N ILE A 237 -3.62 15.78 21.93
CA ILE A 237 -2.69 15.02 22.77
C ILE A 237 -1.86 15.93 23.68
N THR A 238 -1.73 15.53 24.95
CA THR A 238 -0.97 16.26 25.97
C THR A 238 0.50 15.84 25.97
N PHE A 239 1.38 16.69 26.50
CA PHE A 239 2.81 16.34 26.66
C PHE A 239 3.02 15.13 27.57
N SER A 240 2.21 14.98 28.62
CA SER A 240 2.26 13.80 29.49
C SER A 240 1.90 12.52 28.75
N ARG A 241 0.90 12.57 27.86
CA ARG A 241 0.54 11.41 27.04
C ARG A 241 1.62 11.10 25.99
N LEU A 242 2.16 12.11 25.32
CA LEU A 242 3.28 11.95 24.40
C LEU A 242 4.51 11.33 25.07
N SER A 243 4.85 11.81 26.27
CA SER A 243 5.93 11.28 27.10
C SER A 243 5.76 9.78 27.36
N LYS A 244 4.58 9.37 27.82
CA LYS A 244 4.24 7.96 28.09
C LYS A 244 4.27 7.08 26.83
N LEU A 245 3.74 7.57 25.70
CA LEU A 245 3.69 6.80 24.46
C LEU A 245 5.06 6.65 23.79
N ILE A 246 5.89 7.70 23.86
CA ILE A 246 7.18 7.75 23.16
C ILE A 246 8.30 7.18 24.04
N GLY A 247 8.12 7.13 25.36
CA GLY A 247 9.09 6.61 26.31
C GLY A 247 10.23 7.59 26.60
N VAL A 248 9.94 8.90 26.62
CA VAL A 248 10.92 9.97 26.90
C VAL A 248 10.33 10.99 27.87
N SER A 249 11.18 11.71 28.60
CA SER A 249 10.71 12.70 29.59
C SER A 249 9.86 13.80 28.95
N GLU A 250 8.92 14.37 29.72
CA GLU A 250 8.10 15.51 29.29
C GLU A 250 8.95 16.72 28.88
N VAL A 251 10.10 16.91 29.53
CA VAL A 251 11.10 17.93 29.16
C VAL A 251 11.66 17.68 27.76
N SER A 252 11.91 16.42 27.40
CA SER A 252 12.37 16.04 26.05
C SER A 252 11.27 16.27 25.01
N ILE A 253 10.02 15.92 25.31
CA ILE A 253 8.86 16.23 24.45
C ILE A 253 8.77 17.73 24.21
N TYR A 254 8.80 18.53 25.28
CA TYR A 254 8.74 19.99 25.20
C TYR A 254 9.84 20.55 24.29
N ARG A 255 11.09 20.11 24.45
CA ARG A 255 12.22 20.55 23.60
C ARG A 255 11.99 20.22 22.12
N ASN A 256 11.52 19.00 21.83
CA ASN A 256 11.27 18.58 20.45
C ASN A 256 10.09 19.33 19.83
N VAL A 257 8.99 19.52 20.56
CA VAL A 257 7.82 20.31 20.14
C VAL A 257 8.21 21.76 19.88
N LYS A 258 8.95 22.39 20.79
CA LYS A 258 9.45 23.77 20.61
C LYS A 258 10.31 23.90 19.35
N LYS A 259 11.14 22.89 19.06
CA LYS A 259 11.95 22.85 17.85
C LYS A 259 11.07 22.71 16.60
N LEU A 260 10.06 21.85 16.62
CA LEU A 260 9.09 21.67 15.52
C LEU A 260 8.26 22.93 15.24
N ILE A 261 7.84 23.65 16.28
CA ILE A 261 7.17 24.97 16.16
C ILE A 261 8.12 26.00 15.53
N LYS A 262 9.38 26.06 15.99
CA LYS A 262 10.39 26.96 15.40
C LYS A 262 10.64 26.66 13.91
N MET A 263 10.50 25.40 13.53
CA MET A 263 10.62 24.94 12.14
C MET A 263 9.33 25.14 11.34
N GLN A 264 8.29 25.71 11.94
CA GLN A 264 6.96 25.93 11.37
C GLN A 264 6.28 24.65 10.86
N ILE A 265 6.62 23.50 11.44
CA ILE A 265 6.05 22.19 11.05
C ILE A 265 4.74 21.94 11.78
N ILE A 266 4.62 22.44 13.02
CA ILE A 266 3.42 22.33 13.84
C ILE A 266 3.15 23.65 14.53
N ASP A 267 1.87 23.92 14.82
CA ASP A 267 1.42 25.04 15.63
C ASP A 267 0.41 24.58 16.69
N ARG A 268 0.32 25.35 17.78
CA ARG A 268 -0.73 25.20 18.79
C ARG A 268 -1.82 26.22 18.50
N ILE A 269 -3.03 25.75 18.20
CA ILE A 269 -4.19 26.62 17.97
C ILE A 269 -5.09 26.62 19.19
N GLY A 270 -5.43 27.80 19.68
CA GLY A 270 -6.27 28.00 20.87
C GLY A 270 -5.48 28.07 22.19
N SER A 271 -6.19 28.04 23.30
CA SER A 271 -5.58 28.20 24.64
C SER A 271 -4.74 26.98 25.04
N ASP A 272 -3.86 27.14 26.04
CA ASP A 272 -3.07 26.00 26.54
C ASP A 272 -3.93 24.85 27.06
N LYS A 273 -5.12 25.15 27.62
CA LYS A 273 -6.02 24.17 28.23
C LYS A 273 -7.00 23.51 27.25
N THR A 274 -7.42 24.22 26.20
CA THR A 274 -8.46 23.75 25.26
C THR A 274 -8.03 23.72 23.80
N GLY A 275 -6.81 24.14 23.51
CA GLY A 275 -6.25 24.17 22.17
C GLY A 275 -5.83 22.80 21.64
N TYR A 276 -5.56 22.75 20.34
CA TYR A 276 -5.15 21.55 19.62
C TYR A 276 -3.88 21.80 18.81
N TRP A 277 -3.17 20.72 18.50
CA TRP A 277 -2.01 20.73 17.62
C TRP A 277 -2.46 20.67 16.17
N GLN A 278 -2.01 21.67 15.40
CA GLN A 278 -2.14 21.70 13.96
C GLN A 278 -0.78 21.37 13.34
N ILE A 279 -0.76 20.50 12.35
CA ILE A 279 0.41 20.30 11.50
C ILE A 279 0.24 21.26 10.33
N ASN A 280 1.23 22.13 10.12
CA ASN A 280 1.11 23.19 9.13
C ASN A 280 1.24 22.62 7.72
N GLU A 281 0.37 23.07 6.83
CA GLU A 281 0.60 22.93 5.40
C GLU A 281 1.59 24.04 5.00
N ILE A 282 2.78 23.64 4.58
CA ILE A 282 3.77 24.57 4.02
C ILE A 282 3.24 25.00 2.66
N THR A 283 2.59 26.16 2.65
CA THR A 283 2.25 26.91 1.45
C THR A 283 3.53 27.28 0.70
N ARG A 284 3.45 27.31 -0.63
CA ARG A 284 4.56 27.54 -1.58
C ARG A 284 5.49 28.69 -1.22
#